data_AF-A0A239FLW2-F1
#
_entry.id   AF-A0A239FLW2-F1
#
_cell.length_a   1.000
_cell.length_b   1.000
_cell.length_c   1.000
_cell.angle_alpha   90.00
_cell.angle_beta   90.00
_cell.angle_gamma   90.00
#
_symmetry.space_group_name_H-M   'P 1'
#
loop_
_entity.id
_entity.type
_entity.pdbx_description
1 polymer ?
#
loop_
_entity_poly.entity_id
_entity_poly.type
_entity_poly.pdbx_seq_one_letter_code
_entity_poly.pdbx_strand_id
1 'polypeptide(L)'
;MLDGPKVVVPHRSYFLFRGRLADIGDWDAAEMWPGQPRLDMPDPAFVWPADHAWCVANDVDPHWAGIGADLSAIDELIANPDIDVVPADPREDQPYYR
;
A
#
# COMPACT_ATOMS: atom_id res chain seq x y z
N MET A 1 11.51 19.82 3.93
CA MET A 1 10.60 19.36 2.85
C MET A 1 11.33 18.24 2.13
N LEU A 2 10.67 17.14 1.76
CA LEU A 2 11.30 16.11 0.94
C LEU A 2 11.41 16.63 -0.50
N ASP A 3 12.57 16.43 -1.13
CA ASP A 3 12.81 16.74 -2.55
C ASP A 3 12.93 15.42 -3.33
N GLY A 4 12.36 15.36 -4.53
CA GLY A 4 12.47 14.15 -5.36
C GLY A 4 11.34 13.97 -6.38
N PRO A 5 11.40 12.88 -7.18
CA PRO A 5 10.35 12.54 -8.14
C PRO A 5 9.01 12.31 -7.44
N LYS A 6 7.93 12.75 -8.09
CA LYS A 6 6.56 12.58 -7.60
C LYS A 6 5.69 11.87 -8.62
N VAL A 7 4.79 11.03 -8.13
CA VAL A 7 3.65 10.49 -8.90
C VAL A 7 2.42 11.30 -8.53
N VAL A 8 1.78 11.92 -9.52
CA VAL A 8 0.57 12.72 -9.34
C VAL A 8 -0.60 11.96 -9.93
N VAL A 9 -1.62 11.74 -9.12
CA VAL A 9 -2.91 11.17 -9.52
C VAL A 9 -4.01 12.20 -9.23
N PRO A 10 -5.24 12.04 -9.76
CA PRO A 10 -6.33 12.93 -9.37
C PRO A 10 -6.42 13.06 -7.85
N HIS A 11 -6.42 14.30 -7.35
CA HIS A 11 -6.53 14.67 -5.94
C HIS A 11 -5.38 14.27 -5.01
N ARG A 12 -4.33 13.55 -5.46
CA ARG A 12 -3.22 13.11 -4.59
C ARG A 12 -1.85 13.24 -5.26
N SER A 13 -0.79 13.41 -4.47
CA SER A 13 0.59 13.50 -4.95
C SER A 13 1.52 12.77 -3.99
N TYR A 14 2.25 11.78 -4.51
CA TYR A 14 3.11 10.89 -3.73
C TYR A 14 4.56 11.06 -4.13
N PHE A 15 5.49 10.95 -3.19
CA PHE A 15 6.92 10.82 -3.50
C PHE A 15 7.23 9.41 -3.97
N LEU A 16 8.06 9.30 -5.00
CA LEU A 16 8.49 8.00 -5.55
C LEU A 16 9.86 7.63 -5.01
N PHE A 17 9.91 6.50 -4.31
CA PHE A 17 11.14 5.89 -3.81
C PHE A 17 11.45 4.58 -4.56
N ARG A 18 12.72 4.20 -4.57
CA ARG A 18 13.19 2.88 -5.02
C ARG A 18 14.24 2.40 -4.03
N GLY A 19 14.09 1.16 -3.55
CA GLY A 19 14.95 0.58 -2.54
C GLY A 19 14.60 -0.89 -2.33
N ARG A 20 15.28 -1.54 -1.38
CA ARG A 20 14.94 -2.92 -1.00
C ARG A 20 13.77 -2.89 -0.03
N LEU A 21 13.04 -4.01 0.04
CA LEU A 21 11.95 -4.15 1.02
C LEU A 21 12.44 -3.96 2.47
N ALA A 22 13.67 -4.38 2.77
CA ALA A 22 14.30 -4.20 4.07
C ALA A 22 14.61 -2.73 4.42
N ASP A 23 14.56 -1.83 3.44
CA ASP A 23 14.82 -0.40 3.62
C ASP A 23 13.49 0.37 3.87
N ILE A 24 12.33 -0.31 3.90
CA ILE A 24 11.05 0.34 4.24
C ILE A 24 11.15 0.96 5.64
N GLY A 25 10.75 2.23 5.75
CA GLY A 25 10.83 3.02 6.99
C GLY A 25 12.13 3.82 7.09
N ASP A 26 13.18 3.42 6.38
CA ASP A 26 14.46 4.11 6.28
C ASP A 26 14.66 4.67 4.86
N TRP A 27 13.95 5.77 4.58
CA TRP A 27 13.85 6.34 3.23
C TRP A 27 15.02 7.23 2.82
N ASP A 28 16.20 7.09 3.46
CA ASP A 28 17.28 8.09 3.43
C ASP A 28 16.75 9.51 3.69
N ALA A 29 15.65 9.61 4.44
CA ALA A 29 14.98 10.87 4.68
C ALA A 29 15.90 11.71 5.56
N ALA A 30 16.18 12.94 5.12
CA ALA A 30 16.98 13.87 5.90
C ALA A 30 16.48 13.91 7.35
N GLU A 31 17.42 13.97 8.30
CA GLU A 31 17.13 14.05 9.73
C GLU A 31 16.08 15.13 10.01
N MET A 32 15.14 14.84 10.91
CA MET A 32 14.17 15.87 11.31
C MET A 32 14.86 16.96 12.13
N TRP A 33 15.77 16.55 13.02
CA TRP A 33 16.64 17.38 13.85
C TRP A 33 18.08 16.81 13.84
N PRO A 34 19.13 17.63 14.03
CA PRO A 34 20.52 17.15 13.99
C PRO A 34 20.78 15.97 14.93
N GLY A 35 21.24 14.85 14.37
CA GLY A 35 21.50 13.60 15.10
C GLY A 35 20.25 12.78 15.43
N GLN A 36 19.09 13.09 14.85
CA GLN A 36 17.84 12.35 15.05
C GLN A 36 17.22 11.91 13.71
N PRO A 37 17.17 10.60 13.43
CA PRO A 37 16.46 10.10 12.26
C PRO A 37 14.97 10.46 12.34
N ARG A 38 14.32 10.60 11.18
CA ARG A 38 12.86 10.75 11.13
C ARG A 38 12.21 9.47 11.66
N LEU A 39 11.56 9.55 12.82
CA LEU A 39 10.95 8.39 13.50
C LEU A 39 9.54 8.07 12.98
N ASP A 40 8.94 8.95 12.18
CA ASP A 40 7.51 8.97 11.82
C ASP A 40 7.28 9.09 10.31
N MET A 41 8.02 8.33 9.52
CA MET A 41 7.74 8.26 8.09
C MET A 41 6.42 7.52 7.85
N PRO A 42 5.45 8.11 7.13
CA PRO A 42 4.18 7.45 6.87
C PRO A 42 4.39 6.17 6.06
N ASP A 43 3.51 5.19 6.28
CA ASP A 43 3.48 3.98 5.48
C ASP A 43 3.33 4.33 3.99
N PRO A 44 4.01 3.61 3.09
CA PRO A 44 3.92 3.88 1.67
C PRO A 44 2.51 3.59 1.15
N ALA A 45 1.90 4.57 0.48
CA ALA A 45 0.56 4.44 -0.08
C ALA A 45 0.47 3.42 -1.23
N PHE A 46 1.58 3.15 -1.93
CA PHE A 46 1.63 2.16 -3.00
C PHE A 46 3.01 1.55 -3.10
N VAL A 47 3.09 0.21 -3.10
CA VAL A 47 4.33 -0.56 -3.21
C VAL A 47 4.16 -1.66 -4.24
N TRP A 48 5.22 -1.89 -5.03
CA TRP A 48 5.34 -3.01 -5.94
C TRP A 48 6.82 -3.40 -6.12
N PRO A 49 7.12 -4.70 -6.34
CA PRO A 49 8.46 -5.17 -6.65
C PRO A 49 8.85 -4.82 -8.10
N ALA A 50 10.14 -4.92 -8.43
CA ALA A 50 10.65 -4.59 -9.76
C ALA A 50 10.13 -5.51 -10.89
N ASP A 51 9.66 -6.72 -10.56
CA ASP A 51 9.02 -7.64 -11.49
C ASP A 51 7.50 -7.44 -11.60
N HIS A 52 6.94 -6.49 -10.85
CA HIS A 52 5.51 -6.18 -10.77
C HIS A 52 4.63 -7.39 -10.44
N ALA A 53 5.17 -8.39 -9.74
CA ALA A 53 4.44 -9.63 -9.43
C ALA A 53 3.25 -9.42 -8.46
N TRP A 54 3.27 -8.35 -7.66
CA TRP A 54 2.20 -7.98 -6.74
C TRP A 54 2.21 -6.47 -6.48
N CYS A 55 1.15 -5.95 -5.87
CA CYS A 55 1.17 -4.61 -5.30
C CYS A 55 0.42 -4.56 -3.98
N VAL A 56 0.77 -3.59 -3.15
CA VAL A 56 0.02 -3.23 -1.94
C VAL A 56 -0.32 -1.76 -2.04
N ALA A 57 -1.59 -1.44 -1.83
CA ALA A 57 -2.07 -0.07 -1.68
C ALA A 57 -2.48 0.16 -0.21
N ASN A 58 -1.89 1.18 0.41
CA ASN A 58 -2.24 1.69 1.74
C ASN A 58 -2.80 3.11 1.56
N ASP A 59 -3.57 3.65 2.50
CA ASP A 59 -4.38 4.89 2.34
C ASP A 59 -5.61 4.69 1.41
N VAL A 60 -6.24 3.53 1.54
CA VAL A 60 -7.57 3.27 0.99
C VAL A 60 -8.61 3.59 2.07
N ASP A 61 -9.54 4.48 1.78
CA ASP A 61 -10.61 4.90 2.71
C ASP A 61 -11.53 3.78 3.24
N PRO A 62 -11.71 2.59 2.62
CA PRO A 62 -12.60 1.54 3.14
C PRO A 62 -12.11 0.83 4.41
N HIS A 63 -13.06 0.27 5.18
CA HIS A 63 -12.79 -0.65 6.31
C HIS A 63 -12.51 -2.10 5.87
N TRP A 64 -12.34 -2.34 4.58
CA TRP A 64 -12.10 -3.64 3.97
C TRP A 64 -10.79 -3.61 3.20
N ALA A 65 -10.04 -4.71 3.23
CA ALA A 65 -8.92 -4.93 2.33
C ALA A 65 -9.41 -5.73 1.11
N GLY A 66 -9.16 -5.21 -0.10
CA GLY A 66 -9.37 -5.96 -1.33
C GLY A 66 -8.17 -6.85 -1.62
N ILE A 67 -8.40 -8.12 -1.93
CA ILE A 67 -7.34 -9.07 -2.30
C ILE A 67 -7.64 -9.58 -3.72
N GLY A 68 -6.73 -9.28 -4.65
CA GLY A 68 -6.73 -9.87 -5.99
C GLY A 68 -5.65 -10.94 -6.07
N ALA A 69 -6.05 -12.20 -6.24
CA ALA A 69 -5.16 -13.36 -6.33
C ALA A 69 -5.76 -14.45 -7.21
N ASP A 70 -5.00 -15.53 -7.43
CA ASP A 70 -5.51 -16.74 -8.10
C ASP A 70 -6.66 -17.36 -7.31
N LEU A 71 -7.58 -18.03 -8.02
CA LEU A 71 -8.80 -18.61 -7.42
C LEU A 71 -8.50 -19.54 -6.24
N SER A 72 -7.44 -20.33 -6.29
CA SER A 72 -7.09 -21.23 -5.17
C SER A 72 -6.75 -20.49 -3.88
N ALA A 73 -6.08 -19.33 -3.98
CA ALA A 73 -5.75 -18.51 -2.81
C ALA A 73 -7.00 -17.79 -2.28
N ILE A 74 -7.87 -17.33 -3.19
CA ILE A 74 -9.16 -16.74 -2.82
C ILE A 74 -10.06 -17.77 -2.12
N ASP A 75 -10.14 -19.00 -2.62
CA ASP A 75 -10.91 -20.09 -2.02
C ASP A 75 -10.39 -20.43 -0.61
N GLU A 76 -9.07 -20.42 -0.41
CA GLU A 76 -8.46 -20.63 0.91
C GLU A 76 -8.83 -19.51 1.90
N LEU A 77 -8.81 -18.25 1.45
CA LEU A 77 -9.21 -17.10 2.26
C LEU A 77 -10.70 -17.16 2.64
N ILE A 78 -11.57 -17.51 1.70
CA ILE A 78 -13.01 -17.65 1.96
C ILE A 78 -13.29 -18.81 2.93
N ALA A 79 -12.52 -19.90 2.85
CA ALA A 79 -12.69 -21.06 3.72
C ALA A 79 -12.14 -20.85 5.14
N ASN A 80 -11.40 -19.76 5.39
CA ASN A 80 -10.77 -19.50 6.68
C ASN A 80 -11.80 -18.93 7.68
N PRO A 81 -12.14 -19.67 8.77
CA PRO A 81 -13.16 -19.23 9.72
C PRO A 81 -12.72 -18.09 10.66
N ASP A 82 -11.42 -17.76 10.70
CA ASP A 82 -10.88 -16.74 11.61
C ASP A 82 -10.96 -15.32 11.03
N ILE A 83 -11.32 -15.17 9.75
CA ILE A 83 -11.43 -13.89 9.03
C ILE A 83 -12.77 -13.81 8.28
N ASP A 84 -13.36 -12.62 8.21
CA ASP A 84 -14.55 -12.38 7.40
C ASP A 84 -14.12 -11.99 5.98
N VAL A 85 -14.45 -12.85 5.00
CA VAL A 85 -14.06 -12.70 3.60
C VAL A 85 -15.29 -12.92 2.74
N VAL A 86 -15.58 -11.95 1.87
CA VAL A 86 -16.65 -12.05 0.87
C VAL A 86 -16.08 -12.01 -0.54
N PRO A 87 -16.63 -12.78 -1.49
CA PRO A 87 -16.29 -12.62 -2.89
C PRO A 87 -16.63 -11.20 -3.38
N ALA A 88 -15.75 -10.64 -4.22
CA ALA A 88 -15.98 -9.36 -4.88
C ALA A 88 -15.74 -9.51 -6.39
N ASP A 89 -16.63 -8.95 -7.20
CA ASP A 89 -16.39 -8.79 -8.65
C ASP A 89 -15.73 -7.44 -8.89
N PRO A 90 -14.50 -7.37 -9.42
CA PRO A 90 -13.81 -6.10 -9.66
C PRO A 90 -14.49 -5.20 -10.71
N ARG A 91 -15.50 -5.71 -11.43
CA ARG A 91 -16.29 -4.95 -12.41
C ARG A 91 -17.51 -4.28 -11.79
N GLU A 92 -17.83 -4.59 -10.54
CA GLU A 92 -18.91 -3.99 -9.79
C GLU A 92 -18.38 -2.87 -8.87
N ASP A 93 -19.28 -1.99 -8.44
CA ASP A 93 -18.95 -0.94 -7.49
C ASP A 93 -18.53 -1.56 -6.15
N GLN A 94 -17.29 -1.30 -5.75
CA GLN A 94 -16.76 -1.79 -4.49
C GLN A 94 -17.36 -1.00 -3.32
N PRO A 95 -17.53 -1.60 -2.13
CA PRO A 95 -18.02 -0.89 -0.96
C PRO A 95 -17.14 0.31 -0.63
N TYR A 96 -17.75 1.49 -0.49
CA TYR A 96 -17.07 2.72 -0.07
C TYR A 96 -17.90 3.47 0.98
N TYR A 97 -17.27 4.31 1.79
CA TYR A 97 -17.97 5.17 2.74
C TYR A 97 -18.80 6.22 1.99
N ARG A 98 -20.10 6.31 2.32
CA ARG A 98 -20.99 7.39 1.85
C ARG A 98 -20.96 8.57 2.82
#